data_AF-A0A7W8NDW0-F1
#
_entry.id   AF-A0A7W8NDW0-F1
#
_cell.length_a   1.000
_cell.length_b   1.000
_cell.length_c   1.000
_cell.angle_alpha   90.00
_cell.angle_beta   90.00
_cell.angle_gamma   90.00
#
_symmetry.space_group_name_H-M   'P 1'
#
loop_
_entity.id
_entity.type
_entity.pdbx_description
1 polymer ?
#
loop_
_entity_poly.entity_id
_entity_poly.type
_entity_poly.pdbx_seq_one_letter_code
_entity_poly.pdbx_strand_id
1 'polypeptide(L)'
;MREANGVSGNALIASADAARNTGIDLLRGLAIVLVILNHIGIRIPLKKTLLAEFLPRSFLSNLNYNGYEAVFVFFVISGFLIAGNALRRWGDLARIDIKTFYALRFSRIVPCLLLLVVVLSVLHALSVQDYVIDRPGQSLPRAVLAALGLHLNWYEGMTGYLPGNWDVLWSLSIEEAFYIGFPIVCLLTRRVWILAPLLVLLAVSMPWTHSALTGNEIWQEKAYLPGMSAIAIGIIGALLAKRWPVLPTALTRSLIIVGSLGMLAEMFGGRLLWPLMGDSILLLLTVSTMLVLIALQARPVSTLRGFGWLASWGRLSYEIYLSHMFVVYAVVRVYRATGSDIRWGFLWYLLALPLCWRLGKAVARFVSIPCERALRARLVGRTAAFDPRMASSR
;
A
#
# COMPACT_ATOMS: atom_id res chain seq x y z
N MET A 1 -50.13 16.12 4.05
CA MET A 1 -49.29 16.85 3.08
C MET A 1 -47.84 16.63 3.50
N ARG A 2 -47.02 16.03 2.63
CA ARG A 2 -45.67 15.52 2.92
C ARG A 2 -44.67 16.68 2.92
N GLU A 3 -43.87 16.82 3.98
CA GLU A 3 -42.62 17.57 3.92
C GLU A 3 -41.43 16.61 4.05
N ALA A 4 -40.71 16.50 2.94
CA ALA A 4 -39.49 15.73 2.80
C ALA A 4 -38.32 16.55 3.37
N ASN A 5 -37.82 16.17 4.55
CA ASN A 5 -36.53 16.67 5.03
C ASN A 5 -35.40 16.01 4.25
N GLY A 6 -35.00 16.68 3.16
CA GLY A 6 -33.81 16.38 2.38
C GLY A 6 -32.55 16.61 3.21
N VAL A 7 -32.04 15.54 3.82
CA VAL A 7 -30.66 15.53 4.32
C VAL A 7 -29.74 15.67 3.10
N SER A 8 -29.15 16.85 2.96
CA SER A 8 -28.26 17.20 1.86
C SER A 8 -27.06 16.23 1.81
N GLY A 9 -26.65 15.84 0.60
CA GLY A 9 -25.53 14.92 0.37
C GLY A 9 -24.19 15.38 0.97
N ASN A 10 -24.08 16.63 1.42
CA ASN A 10 -22.89 17.17 2.08
C ASN A 10 -22.67 16.61 3.50
N ALA A 11 -23.72 16.23 4.24
CA ALA A 11 -23.56 15.69 5.60
C ALA A 11 -22.95 14.28 5.61
N LEU A 12 -23.23 13.48 4.57
CA LEU A 12 -22.62 12.15 4.38
C LEU A 12 -21.12 12.25 4.08
N ILE A 13 -20.70 13.34 3.40
CA ILE A 13 -19.30 13.60 3.05
C ILE A 13 -18.50 14.02 4.28
N ALA A 14 -19.10 14.80 5.19
CA ALA A 14 -18.46 15.23 6.44
C ALA A 14 -18.12 14.05 7.38
N SER A 15 -18.89 12.96 7.35
CA SER A 15 -18.60 11.74 8.14
C SER A 15 -17.47 10.86 7.59
N ALA A 16 -17.11 11.03 6.31
CA ALA A 16 -15.99 10.31 5.69
C ALA A 16 -14.63 10.97 5.99
N ASP A 17 -14.65 12.23 6.45
CA ASP A 17 -13.52 13.03 6.91
C ASP A 17 -13.23 12.83 8.40
N ALA A 18 -13.65 11.69 9.00
CA ALA A 18 -13.23 11.28 10.33
C ALA A 18 -11.70 11.40 10.45
N ALA A 19 -11.26 12.45 11.16
CA ALA A 19 -9.94 13.08 11.19
C ALA A 19 -8.84 12.31 10.42
N ARG A 20 -8.74 12.59 9.11
CA ARG A 20 -7.68 12.04 8.26
C ARG A 20 -6.31 12.40 8.85
N ASN A 21 -5.45 11.39 9.03
CA ASN A 21 -4.12 11.60 9.63
C ASN A 21 -3.10 11.96 8.55
N THR A 22 -2.75 13.26 8.44
CA THR A 22 -1.76 13.76 7.48
C THR A 22 -0.41 13.07 7.63
N GLY A 23 0.00 12.70 8.85
CA GLY A 23 1.25 11.98 9.08
C GLY A 23 1.27 10.61 8.39
N ILE A 24 0.15 9.87 8.47
CA ILE A 24 0.02 8.58 7.77
C ILE A 24 0.00 8.79 6.25
N ASP A 25 -0.67 9.84 5.75
CA ASP A 25 -0.62 10.19 4.33
C ASP A 25 0.81 10.54 3.89
N LEU A 26 1.63 11.21 4.71
CA LEU A 26 3.03 11.49 4.36
C LEU A 26 3.87 10.23 4.25
N LEU A 27 3.69 9.29 5.19
CA LEU A 27 4.38 8.00 5.15
C LEU A 27 3.99 7.18 3.90
N ARG A 28 2.68 7.14 3.57
CA ARG A 28 2.18 6.55 2.31
C ARG A 28 2.76 7.26 1.09
N GLY A 29 2.87 8.58 1.14
CA GLY A 29 3.43 9.41 0.08
C GLY A 29 4.89 9.07 -0.18
N LEU A 30 5.69 8.91 0.88
CA LEU A 30 7.08 8.50 0.78
C LEU A 30 7.19 7.09 0.17
N ALA A 31 6.41 6.13 0.68
CA ALA A 31 6.42 4.75 0.18
C ALA A 31 6.07 4.67 -1.31
N ILE A 32 5.03 5.36 -1.80
CA ILE A 32 4.68 5.30 -3.24
C ILE A 32 5.75 5.94 -4.13
N VAL A 33 6.42 7.00 -3.64
CA VAL A 33 7.54 7.60 -4.38
C VAL A 33 8.68 6.59 -4.50
N LEU A 34 9.06 5.91 -3.42
CA LEU A 34 10.09 4.87 -3.43
C LEU A 34 9.75 3.71 -4.39
N VAL A 35 8.50 3.26 -4.43
CA VAL A 35 8.03 2.27 -5.41
C VAL A 35 8.30 2.75 -6.84
N ILE A 36 7.98 4.00 -7.16
CA ILE A 36 8.21 4.54 -8.51
C ILE A 36 9.71 4.71 -8.79
N LEU A 37 10.49 5.16 -7.82
CA LEU A 37 11.95 5.27 -7.95
C LEU A 37 12.58 3.91 -8.25
N ASN A 38 12.06 2.83 -7.68
CA ASN A 38 12.49 1.47 -8.00
C ASN A 38 12.18 1.08 -9.44
N HIS A 39 10.93 1.28 -9.86
CA HIS A 39 10.53 0.92 -11.22
C HIS A 39 11.28 1.73 -12.27
N ILE A 40 11.60 3.00 -12.04
CA ILE A 40 12.47 3.76 -12.94
C ILE A 40 13.92 3.27 -12.81
N GLY A 41 14.42 3.06 -11.59
CA GLY A 41 15.81 2.69 -11.28
C GLY A 41 16.27 1.35 -11.83
N ILE A 42 15.37 0.38 -11.96
CA ILE A 42 15.65 -0.89 -12.65
C ILE A 42 16.00 -0.65 -14.13
N ARG A 43 15.45 0.41 -14.76
CA ARG A 43 15.71 0.74 -16.19
C ARG A 43 16.73 1.86 -16.39
N ILE A 44 16.75 2.86 -15.52
CA ILE A 44 17.62 4.06 -15.57
C ILE A 44 18.26 4.25 -14.19
N PRO A 45 19.31 3.48 -13.83
CA PRO A 45 19.86 3.47 -12.47
C PRO A 45 20.54 4.80 -12.10
N LEU A 46 20.13 5.42 -10.98
CA LEU A 46 20.70 6.70 -10.50
C LEU A 46 22.20 6.62 -10.25
N LYS A 47 22.70 5.46 -9.78
CA LYS A 47 24.13 5.22 -9.55
C LYS A 47 25.00 5.31 -10.81
N LYS A 48 24.40 5.33 -12.00
CA LYS A 48 25.07 5.50 -13.30
C LYS A 48 24.93 6.92 -13.88
N THR A 49 24.28 7.83 -13.15
CA THR A 49 24.05 9.22 -13.58
C THR A 49 25.13 10.16 -13.03
N LEU A 50 25.13 11.43 -13.45
CA LEU A 50 25.98 12.50 -12.90
C LEU A 50 25.83 12.68 -11.39
N LEU A 51 24.69 12.29 -10.80
CA LEU A 51 24.50 12.36 -9.35
C LEU A 51 25.55 11.53 -8.60
N ALA A 52 26.12 10.49 -9.22
CA ALA A 52 27.18 9.67 -8.61
C ALA A 52 28.51 10.41 -8.46
N GLU A 53 28.68 11.59 -9.08
CA GLU A 53 29.82 12.48 -8.87
C GLU A 53 29.66 13.31 -7.58
N PHE A 54 28.43 13.50 -7.09
CA PHE A 54 28.11 14.33 -5.92
C PHE A 54 27.60 13.54 -4.70
N LEU A 55 27.03 12.35 -4.93
CA LEU A 55 26.41 11.52 -3.89
C LEU A 55 27.00 10.11 -3.89
N PRO A 56 27.08 9.45 -2.71
CA PRO A 56 27.56 8.07 -2.64
C PRO A 56 26.73 7.12 -3.50
N ARG A 57 27.42 6.27 -4.28
CA ARG A 57 26.75 5.30 -5.16
C ARG A 57 25.86 4.31 -4.39
N SER A 58 26.24 3.96 -3.16
CA SER A 58 25.43 3.13 -2.26
C SER A 58 24.11 3.81 -1.93
N PHE A 59 24.15 5.10 -1.58
CA PHE A 59 22.96 5.90 -1.30
C PHE A 59 22.02 5.96 -2.52
N LEU A 60 22.55 6.24 -3.72
CA LEU A 60 21.76 6.28 -4.95
C LEU A 60 21.18 4.91 -5.32
N SER A 61 21.95 3.84 -5.11
CA SER A 61 21.48 2.47 -5.32
C SER A 61 20.32 2.17 -4.37
N ASN A 62 20.49 2.42 -3.07
CA ASN A 62 19.44 2.20 -2.09
C ASN A 62 18.20 3.04 -2.41
N LEU A 63 18.35 4.31 -2.79
CA LEU A 63 17.22 5.15 -3.17
C LEU A 63 16.41 4.59 -4.35
N ASN A 64 17.05 3.88 -5.29
CA ASN A 64 16.33 3.15 -6.33
C ASN A 64 15.75 1.84 -5.81
N TYR A 65 16.56 0.96 -5.22
CA TYR A 65 16.18 -0.44 -5.01
C TYR A 65 15.54 -0.70 -3.64
N ASN A 66 14.65 0.19 -3.19
CA ASN A 66 13.87 0.07 -1.95
C ASN A 66 12.35 -0.06 -2.21
N GLY A 67 11.98 -0.46 -3.44
CA GLY A 67 10.58 -0.54 -3.85
C GLY A 67 9.83 -1.70 -3.18
N TYR A 68 10.53 -2.80 -2.92
CA TYR A 68 10.01 -3.98 -2.24
C TYR A 68 9.67 -3.69 -0.77
N GLU A 69 10.63 -3.10 -0.07
CA GLU A 69 10.55 -2.62 1.31
C GLU A 69 9.42 -1.61 1.47
N ALA A 70 9.28 -0.68 0.51
CA ALA A 70 8.19 0.29 0.49
C ALA A 70 6.80 -0.36 0.38
N VAL A 71 6.68 -1.52 -0.29
CA VAL A 71 5.42 -2.30 -0.30
C VAL A 71 5.15 -2.94 1.06
N PHE A 72 6.17 -3.41 1.77
CA PHE A 72 6.01 -3.89 3.15
C PHE A 72 5.56 -2.78 4.12
N VAL A 73 6.05 -1.55 3.93
CA VAL A 73 5.53 -0.36 4.61
C VAL A 73 4.03 -0.18 4.30
N PHE A 74 3.60 -0.36 3.04
CA PHE A 74 2.19 -0.34 2.68
C PHE A 74 1.37 -1.43 3.37
N PHE A 75 1.88 -2.66 3.47
CA PHE A 75 1.20 -3.75 4.18
C PHE A 75 0.97 -3.41 5.66
N VAL A 76 1.97 -2.87 6.36
CA VAL A 76 1.80 -2.45 7.76
C VAL A 76 0.78 -1.31 7.87
N ILE A 77 0.84 -0.31 7.00
CA ILE A 77 -0.16 0.78 6.96
C ILE A 77 -1.56 0.22 6.68
N SER A 78 -1.66 -0.74 5.77
CA SER A 78 -2.90 -1.41 5.35
C SER A 78 -3.55 -2.11 6.54
N GLY A 79 -2.79 -2.91 7.28
CA GLY A 79 -3.19 -3.55 8.53
C GLY A 79 -3.64 -2.55 9.61
N PHE A 80 -2.87 -1.48 9.80
CA PHE A 80 -3.17 -0.44 10.77
C PHE A 80 -4.49 0.28 10.43
N LEU A 81 -4.69 0.64 9.16
CA LEU A 81 -5.89 1.33 8.72
C LEU A 81 -7.11 0.42 8.69
N ILE A 82 -6.99 -0.86 8.30
CA ILE A 82 -8.14 -1.77 8.25
C ILE A 82 -8.69 -2.07 9.64
N ALA A 83 -7.82 -2.40 10.60
CA ALA A 83 -8.24 -2.62 11.97
C ALA A 83 -8.67 -1.30 12.64
N GLY A 84 -7.93 -0.21 12.45
CA GLY A 84 -8.29 1.10 13.01
C GLY A 84 -9.66 1.61 12.52
N ASN A 85 -9.95 1.47 11.22
CA ASN A 85 -11.26 1.82 10.66
C ASN A 85 -12.37 0.93 11.22
N ALA A 86 -12.11 -0.37 11.37
CA ALA A 86 -13.07 -1.30 11.94
C ALA A 86 -13.38 -0.97 13.41
N LEU A 87 -12.35 -0.74 14.21
CA LEU A 87 -12.47 -0.35 15.61
C LEU A 87 -13.22 0.98 15.80
N ARG A 88 -12.96 1.98 14.95
CA ARG A 88 -13.70 3.25 14.97
C ARG A 88 -15.17 3.08 14.58
N ARG A 89 -15.46 2.22 13.61
CA ARG A 89 -16.81 2.04 13.06
C ARG A 89 -17.72 1.19 13.96
N TRP A 90 -17.20 0.10 14.50
CA TRP A 90 -18.00 -0.89 15.24
C TRP A 90 -17.66 -0.96 16.74
N GLY A 91 -16.70 -0.16 17.20
CA GLY A 91 -16.21 -0.17 18.59
C GLY A 91 -15.32 -1.37 18.91
N ASP A 92 -15.55 -2.53 18.32
CA ASP A 92 -14.79 -3.78 18.52
C ASP A 92 -14.67 -4.57 17.22
N LEU A 93 -13.54 -5.27 17.02
CA LEU A 93 -13.37 -6.20 15.91
C LEU A 93 -14.36 -7.37 15.98
N ALA A 94 -14.80 -7.76 17.18
CA ALA A 94 -15.83 -8.79 17.37
C ALA A 94 -17.23 -8.37 16.89
N ARG A 95 -17.43 -7.09 16.56
CA ARG A 95 -18.70 -6.50 16.14
C ARG A 95 -18.69 -6.07 14.68
N ILE A 96 -17.69 -6.49 13.90
CA ILE A 96 -17.62 -6.16 12.48
C ILE A 96 -18.86 -6.66 11.76
N ASP A 97 -19.59 -5.75 11.12
CA ASP A 97 -20.56 -6.12 10.10
C ASP A 97 -19.80 -6.51 8.82
N ILE A 98 -19.72 -7.81 8.58
CA ILE A 98 -18.99 -8.39 7.44
C ILE A 98 -19.53 -7.90 6.09
N LYS A 99 -20.85 -7.69 5.96
CA LYS A 99 -21.47 -7.23 4.70
C LYS A 99 -21.04 -5.80 4.41
N THR A 100 -21.17 -4.92 5.40
CA THR A 100 -20.73 -3.52 5.28
C THR A 100 -19.22 -3.41 5.08
N PHE A 101 -18.44 -4.25 5.77
CA PHE A 101 -16.98 -4.30 5.61
C PHE A 101 -16.58 -4.61 4.16
N TYR A 102 -17.12 -5.69 3.58
CA TYR A 102 -16.81 -6.06 2.20
C TYR A 102 -17.37 -5.05 1.20
N ALA A 103 -18.57 -4.51 1.41
CA ALA A 103 -19.14 -3.48 0.54
C ALA A 103 -18.23 -2.24 0.45
N LEU A 104 -17.70 -1.77 1.58
CA LEU A 104 -16.78 -0.63 1.62
C LEU A 104 -15.48 -0.94 0.88
N ARG A 105 -14.91 -2.13 1.07
CA ARG A 105 -13.66 -2.54 0.40
C ARG A 105 -13.85 -2.73 -1.10
N PHE A 106 -14.90 -3.45 -1.48
CA PHE A 106 -15.30 -3.65 -2.87
C PHE A 106 -15.47 -2.31 -3.58
N SER A 107 -16.19 -1.36 -2.97
CA SER A 107 -16.41 -0.03 -3.56
C SER A 107 -15.12 0.78 -3.77
N ARG A 108 -14.09 0.56 -2.94
CA ARG A 108 -12.83 1.30 -2.99
C ARG A 108 -11.83 0.73 -4.00
N ILE A 109 -11.78 -0.60 -4.12
CA ILE A 109 -10.71 -1.33 -4.82
C ILE A 109 -11.16 -1.81 -6.20
N VAL A 110 -12.26 -2.57 -6.25
CA VAL A 110 -12.65 -3.32 -7.45
C VAL A 110 -12.84 -2.45 -8.70
N PRO A 111 -13.44 -1.24 -8.66
CA PRO A 111 -13.64 -0.44 -9.86
C PRO A 111 -12.33 -0.10 -10.60
N CYS A 112 -11.30 0.31 -9.87
CA CYS A 112 -10.00 0.65 -10.47
C CYS A 112 -9.25 -0.60 -10.93
N LEU A 113 -9.32 -1.68 -10.16
CA LEU A 113 -8.73 -2.97 -10.55
C LEU A 113 -9.35 -3.48 -11.86
N LEU A 114 -10.68 -3.49 -11.97
CA LEU A 114 -11.37 -3.94 -13.18
C LEU A 114 -11.01 -3.09 -14.41
N LEU A 115 -10.96 -1.76 -14.24
CA LEU A 115 -10.53 -0.88 -15.33
C LEU A 115 -9.10 -1.19 -15.77
N LEU A 116 -8.17 -1.36 -14.81
CA LEU A 116 -6.79 -1.72 -15.12
C LEU A 116 -6.73 -3.04 -15.90
N VAL A 117 -7.38 -4.10 -15.40
CA VAL A 117 -7.39 -5.42 -16.06
C VAL A 117 -7.96 -5.33 -17.48
N VAL A 118 -9.03 -4.57 -17.71
CA VAL A 118 -9.59 -4.34 -19.05
C VAL A 118 -8.59 -3.63 -19.95
N VAL A 119 -7.98 -2.53 -19.49
CA VAL A 119 -6.98 -1.79 -20.27
C VAL A 119 -5.80 -2.68 -20.63
N LEU A 120 -5.27 -3.46 -19.69
CA LEU A 120 -4.16 -4.37 -19.95
C LEU A 120 -4.53 -5.50 -20.91
N SER A 121 -5.76 -6.01 -20.82
CA SER A 121 -6.28 -7.02 -21.75
C SER A 121 -6.38 -6.48 -23.17
N VAL A 122 -6.83 -5.23 -23.32
CA VAL A 122 -6.90 -4.54 -24.63
C VAL A 122 -5.50 -4.31 -25.19
N LEU A 123 -4.56 -3.81 -24.37
CA LEU A 123 -3.17 -3.58 -24.81
C LEU A 123 -2.48 -4.87 -25.22
N HIS A 124 -2.74 -5.97 -24.52
CA HIS A 124 -2.29 -7.31 -24.90
C HIS A 124 -2.88 -7.73 -26.27
N ALA A 125 -4.20 -7.60 -26.45
CA ALA A 125 -4.89 -7.99 -27.68
C ALA A 125 -4.44 -7.16 -28.90
N LEU A 126 -4.04 -5.91 -28.68
CA LEU A 126 -3.47 -5.02 -29.70
C LEU A 126 -1.96 -5.22 -29.90
N SER A 127 -1.35 -6.22 -29.25
CA SER A 127 0.09 -6.50 -29.33
C SER A 127 0.96 -5.29 -28.99
N VAL A 128 0.53 -4.43 -28.07
CA VAL A 128 1.30 -3.27 -27.66
C VAL A 128 2.52 -3.74 -26.89
N GLN A 129 3.71 -3.37 -27.39
CA GLN A 129 4.98 -3.68 -26.75
C GLN A 129 4.97 -3.32 -25.25
N ASP A 130 5.63 -4.14 -24.43
CA ASP A 130 5.68 -4.07 -22.97
C ASP A 130 4.39 -4.48 -22.23
N TYR A 131 3.29 -4.79 -22.95
CA TYR A 131 2.02 -5.26 -22.36
C TYR A 131 1.60 -6.67 -22.81
N VAL A 132 2.32 -7.25 -23.78
CA VAL A 132 2.07 -8.61 -24.27
C VAL A 132 2.50 -9.65 -23.23
N ILE A 133 1.70 -10.71 -23.09
CA ILE A 133 1.97 -11.86 -22.22
C ILE A 133 2.40 -12.99 -23.14
N ASP A 134 3.70 -13.20 -23.26
CA ASP A 134 4.32 -14.08 -24.26
C ASP A 134 5.25 -15.14 -23.66
N ARG A 135 5.41 -15.18 -22.32
CA ARG A 135 6.26 -16.17 -21.66
C ARG A 135 5.65 -17.58 -21.69
N PRO A 136 6.48 -18.63 -21.77
CA PRO A 136 6.02 -20.01 -21.68
C PRO A 136 5.15 -20.26 -20.44
N GLY A 137 4.01 -20.94 -20.64
CA GLY A 137 3.06 -21.24 -19.55
C GLY A 137 2.15 -20.07 -19.15
N GLN A 138 2.32 -18.90 -19.75
CA GLN A 138 1.46 -17.74 -19.50
C GLN A 138 0.42 -17.53 -20.61
N SER A 139 -0.76 -17.03 -20.23
CA SER A 139 -1.78 -16.54 -21.16
C SER A 139 -2.60 -15.42 -20.53
N LEU A 140 -3.23 -14.59 -21.38
CA LEU A 140 -4.11 -13.52 -20.90
C LEU A 140 -5.27 -14.03 -20.03
N PRO A 141 -6.04 -15.08 -20.41
CA PRO A 141 -7.11 -15.58 -19.55
C PRO A 141 -6.62 -16.04 -18.18
N ARG A 142 -5.45 -16.67 -18.11
CA ARG A 142 -4.84 -17.11 -16.84
C ARG A 142 -4.37 -15.91 -16.00
N ALA A 143 -3.79 -14.89 -16.61
CA ALA A 143 -3.42 -13.67 -15.90
C ALA A 143 -4.63 -12.92 -15.33
N VAL A 144 -5.71 -12.81 -16.10
CA VAL A 144 -6.99 -12.21 -15.65
C VAL A 144 -7.57 -13.02 -14.48
N LEU A 145 -7.64 -14.35 -14.61
CA LEU A 145 -8.12 -15.22 -13.56
C LEU A 145 -7.26 -15.14 -12.29
N ALA A 146 -5.93 -15.04 -12.45
CA ALA A 146 -5.00 -14.93 -11.34
C ALA A 146 -5.11 -13.58 -10.62
N ALA A 147 -5.26 -12.48 -11.36
CA ALA A 147 -5.45 -11.14 -10.80
C ALA A 147 -6.78 -11.04 -10.02
N LEU A 148 -7.89 -11.46 -10.64
CA LEU A 148 -9.23 -11.35 -10.02
C LEU A 148 -9.46 -12.43 -8.95
N GLY A 149 -8.79 -13.57 -9.06
CA GLY A 149 -8.81 -14.67 -8.10
C GLY A 149 -7.76 -14.55 -7.00
N LEU A 150 -7.07 -13.41 -6.89
CA LEU A 150 -6.11 -13.09 -5.82
C LEU A 150 -4.97 -14.12 -5.68
N HIS A 151 -4.59 -14.76 -6.79
CA HIS A 151 -3.53 -15.77 -6.83
C HIS A 151 -2.42 -15.42 -7.83
N LEU A 152 -2.29 -14.15 -8.23
CA LEU A 152 -1.27 -13.67 -9.17
C LEU A 152 0.15 -14.06 -8.75
N ASN A 153 0.49 -13.87 -7.48
CA ASN A 153 1.81 -14.23 -6.94
C ASN A 153 2.13 -15.71 -7.17
N TRP A 154 1.11 -16.59 -7.07
CA TRP A 154 1.29 -18.01 -7.31
C TRP A 154 1.54 -18.31 -8.78
N TYR A 155 0.77 -17.66 -9.64
CA TYR A 155 0.93 -17.77 -11.07
C TYR A 155 2.30 -17.27 -11.55
N GLU A 156 2.77 -16.12 -11.06
CA GLU A 156 4.12 -15.63 -11.37
C GLU A 156 5.21 -16.54 -10.79
N GLY A 157 5.04 -17.04 -9.56
CA GLY A 157 6.01 -17.96 -8.94
C GLY A 157 6.21 -19.26 -9.72
N MET A 158 5.18 -19.69 -10.46
CA MET A 158 5.23 -20.87 -11.33
C MET A 158 5.69 -20.58 -12.77
N THR A 159 5.46 -19.36 -13.28
CA THR A 159 5.59 -19.06 -14.73
C THR A 159 6.53 -17.90 -15.06
N GLY A 160 7.10 -17.25 -14.04
CA GLY A 160 7.90 -16.05 -14.16
C GLY A 160 7.09 -14.75 -14.04
N TYR A 161 7.79 -13.62 -13.99
CA TYR A 161 7.20 -12.28 -13.95
C TYR A 161 6.27 -12.01 -15.14
N LEU A 162 5.09 -11.46 -14.89
CA LEU A 162 4.23 -10.87 -15.91
C LEU A 162 4.78 -9.48 -16.31
N PRO A 163 4.23 -8.84 -17.36
CA PRO A 163 4.57 -7.46 -17.67
C PRO A 163 4.29 -6.52 -16.48
N GLY A 164 5.06 -5.44 -16.36
CA GLY A 164 5.15 -4.63 -15.14
C GLY A 164 3.82 -4.07 -14.61
N ASN A 165 2.84 -3.78 -15.47
CA ASN A 165 1.52 -3.32 -15.02
C ASN A 165 0.66 -4.46 -14.43
N TRP A 166 0.91 -5.71 -14.82
CA TRP A 166 0.33 -6.88 -14.17
C TRP A 166 1.10 -7.23 -12.91
N ASP A 167 2.43 -7.21 -13.00
CA ASP A 167 3.37 -7.54 -11.93
C ASP A 167 3.00 -6.83 -10.62
N VAL A 168 2.77 -5.52 -10.66
CA VAL A 168 2.41 -4.73 -9.47
C VAL A 168 1.16 -5.23 -8.71
N LEU A 169 0.29 -6.04 -9.33
CA LEU A 169 -0.90 -6.62 -8.69
C LEU A 169 -0.57 -7.74 -7.69
N TRP A 170 0.69 -8.17 -7.60
CA TRP A 170 1.16 -9.14 -6.62
C TRP A 170 0.79 -8.70 -5.19
N SER A 171 1.09 -7.44 -4.85
CA SER A 171 0.85 -6.89 -3.51
C SER A 171 -0.64 -6.74 -3.21
N LEU A 172 -1.42 -6.32 -4.21
CA LEU A 172 -2.87 -6.19 -4.10
C LEU A 172 -3.53 -7.54 -3.82
N SER A 173 -3.08 -8.61 -4.49
CA SER A 173 -3.58 -9.96 -4.26
C SER A 173 -3.36 -10.40 -2.80
N ILE A 174 -2.21 -10.07 -2.21
CA ILE A 174 -1.93 -10.36 -0.79
C ILE A 174 -2.88 -9.58 0.13
N GLU A 175 -3.02 -8.27 -0.09
CA GLU A 175 -3.90 -7.43 0.73
C GLU A 175 -5.36 -7.89 0.66
N GLU A 176 -5.90 -8.09 -0.55
CA GLU A 176 -7.29 -8.50 -0.72
C GLU A 176 -7.55 -9.91 -0.17
N ALA A 177 -6.61 -10.85 -0.34
CA ALA A 177 -6.73 -12.19 0.26
C ALA A 177 -6.78 -12.10 1.79
N PHE A 178 -5.93 -11.26 2.39
CA PHE A 178 -5.99 -11.00 3.83
C PHE A 178 -7.31 -10.36 4.24
N TYR A 179 -7.81 -9.40 3.46
CA TYR A 179 -9.05 -8.69 3.76
C TYR A 179 -10.28 -9.59 3.72
N ILE A 180 -10.30 -10.61 2.86
CA ILE A 180 -11.35 -11.63 2.88
C ILE A 180 -11.32 -12.38 4.21
N GLY A 181 -10.15 -12.84 4.66
CA GLY A 181 -10.01 -13.58 5.93
C GLY A 181 -10.23 -12.74 7.19
N PHE A 182 -9.84 -11.46 7.17
CA PHE A 182 -9.78 -10.61 8.36
C PHE A 182 -11.08 -10.53 9.20
N PRO A 183 -12.25 -10.14 8.65
CA PRO A 183 -13.48 -10.07 9.45
C PRO A 183 -13.95 -11.45 9.91
N ILE A 184 -13.70 -12.51 9.11
CA ILE A 184 -14.05 -13.89 9.47
C ILE A 184 -13.25 -14.32 10.71
N VAL A 185 -11.93 -14.13 10.69
CA VAL A 185 -11.07 -14.45 11.84
C VAL A 185 -11.48 -13.66 13.07
N CYS A 186 -11.76 -12.36 12.94
CA CYS A 186 -12.22 -11.53 14.05
C CYS A 186 -13.53 -12.04 14.68
N LEU A 187 -14.49 -12.48 13.84
CA LEU A 187 -15.78 -13.00 14.27
C LEU A 187 -15.71 -14.43 14.82
N LEU A 188 -14.74 -15.24 14.38
CA LEU A 188 -14.48 -16.57 14.93
C LEU A 188 -13.77 -16.49 16.29
N THR A 189 -12.75 -15.65 16.43
CA THR A 189 -12.02 -15.50 17.69
C THR A 189 -12.85 -14.74 18.73
N ARG A 190 -13.63 -13.74 18.31
CA ARG A 190 -14.48 -12.82 19.12
C ARG A 190 -13.81 -12.07 20.26
N ARG A 191 -12.59 -12.44 20.65
CA ARG A 191 -11.88 -11.93 21.81
C ARG A 191 -10.47 -11.54 21.40
N VAL A 192 -10.08 -10.31 21.71
CA VAL A 192 -8.76 -9.77 21.37
C VAL A 192 -7.63 -10.59 21.99
N TRP A 193 -7.82 -11.19 23.16
CA TRP A 193 -6.79 -12.04 23.78
C TRP A 193 -6.57 -13.38 23.07
N ILE A 194 -7.50 -13.83 22.22
CA ILE A 194 -7.30 -14.99 21.32
C ILE A 194 -6.70 -14.52 19.99
N LEU A 195 -7.19 -13.40 19.47
CA LEU A 195 -6.72 -12.83 18.20
C LEU A 195 -5.27 -12.35 18.27
N ALA A 196 -4.88 -11.67 19.35
CA ALA A 196 -3.57 -11.06 19.47
C ALA A 196 -2.42 -12.08 19.42
N PRO A 197 -2.46 -13.23 20.13
CA PRO A 197 -1.46 -14.28 19.96
C PRO A 197 -1.35 -14.82 18.53
N LEU A 198 -2.46 -14.98 17.81
CA LEU A 198 -2.44 -15.43 16.40
C LEU A 198 -1.77 -14.39 15.49
N LEU A 199 -2.06 -13.11 15.71
CA LEU A 199 -1.41 -12.02 14.98
C LEU A 199 0.09 -11.92 15.30
N VAL A 200 0.46 -12.11 16.57
CA VAL A 200 1.86 -12.11 17.00
C VAL A 200 2.60 -13.30 16.40
N LEU A 201 2.01 -14.50 16.43
CA LEU A 201 2.59 -15.69 15.81
C LEU A 201 2.81 -15.49 14.31
N LEU A 202 1.82 -14.93 13.62
CA LEU A 202 1.93 -14.59 12.20
C LEU A 202 3.03 -13.54 11.99
N ALA A 203 3.05 -12.45 12.76
CA ALA A 203 4.05 -11.39 12.67
C ALA A 203 5.49 -11.92 12.85
N VAL A 204 5.73 -12.72 13.91
CA VAL A 204 7.06 -13.27 14.16
C VAL A 204 7.43 -14.33 13.14
N SER A 205 6.49 -15.02 12.48
CA SER A 205 6.80 -16.02 11.46
C SER A 205 7.53 -15.47 10.22
N MET A 206 7.57 -14.14 10.04
CA MET A 206 8.14 -13.49 8.85
C MET A 206 9.57 -13.94 8.48
N PRO A 207 10.56 -13.98 9.40
CA PRO A 207 11.92 -14.37 9.02
C PRO A 207 11.99 -15.82 8.54
N TRP A 208 11.31 -16.74 9.23
CA TRP A 208 11.28 -18.16 8.85
C TRP A 208 10.59 -18.40 7.50
N THR A 209 9.49 -17.71 7.28
CA THR A 209 8.69 -17.87 6.05
C THR A 209 9.35 -17.22 4.84
N HIS A 210 10.09 -16.13 5.04
CA HIS A 210 10.96 -15.55 4.02
C HIS A 210 12.16 -16.46 3.71
N SER A 211 12.83 -16.98 4.75
CA SER A 211 13.99 -17.87 4.61
C SER A 211 13.65 -19.16 3.87
N ALA A 212 12.47 -19.74 4.14
CA ALA A 212 11.99 -20.98 3.53
C ALA A 212 11.81 -20.88 2.00
N LEU A 213 11.79 -19.67 1.44
CA LEU A 213 11.58 -19.39 0.02
C LEU A 213 12.87 -19.00 -0.71
N THR A 214 14.01 -19.09 -0.02
CA THR A 214 15.33 -18.85 -0.61
C THR A 214 15.54 -19.76 -1.82
N GLY A 215 16.02 -19.17 -2.92
CA GLY A 215 16.29 -19.89 -4.17
C GLY A 215 15.24 -19.66 -5.27
N ASN A 216 14.12 -19.00 -4.97
CA ASN A 216 13.22 -18.45 -5.98
C ASN A 216 12.85 -17.00 -5.63
N GLU A 217 13.44 -16.05 -6.37
CA GLU A 217 13.29 -14.61 -6.17
C GLU A 217 11.80 -14.17 -6.13
N ILE A 218 10.97 -14.70 -7.03
CA ILE A 218 9.55 -14.36 -7.09
C ILE A 218 8.83 -14.80 -5.83
N TRP A 219 9.07 -16.04 -5.37
CA TRP A 219 8.46 -16.51 -4.13
C TRP A 219 8.97 -15.75 -2.91
N GLN A 220 10.27 -15.51 -2.84
CA GLN A 220 10.89 -14.81 -1.73
C GLN A 220 10.33 -13.38 -1.57
N GLU A 221 10.15 -12.66 -2.68
CA GLU A 221 9.59 -11.31 -2.67
C GLU A 221 8.06 -11.30 -2.55
N LYS A 222 7.34 -12.22 -3.21
CA LYS A 222 5.89 -12.06 -3.43
C LYS A 222 5.04 -13.10 -2.73
N ALA A 223 5.61 -13.92 -1.85
CA ALA A 223 4.80 -14.87 -1.10
C ALA A 223 3.79 -14.17 -0.19
N TYR A 224 2.62 -14.78 -0.08
CA TYR A 224 1.53 -14.27 0.75
C TYR A 224 1.93 -14.15 2.22
N LEU A 225 2.65 -15.12 2.76
CA LEU A 225 2.83 -15.24 4.21
C LEU A 225 3.70 -14.12 4.82
N PRO A 226 4.86 -13.74 4.23
CA PRO A 226 5.60 -12.55 4.67
C PRO A 226 4.78 -11.26 4.58
N GLY A 227 4.05 -11.05 3.47
CA GLY A 227 3.20 -9.87 3.30
C GLY A 227 2.04 -9.81 4.32
N MET A 228 1.37 -10.94 4.56
CA MET A 228 0.33 -11.06 5.59
C MET A 228 0.88 -10.84 7.01
N SER A 229 2.15 -11.21 7.26
CA SER A 229 2.83 -10.93 8.52
C SER A 229 3.01 -9.42 8.75
N ALA A 230 3.36 -8.66 7.70
CA ALA A 230 3.43 -7.20 7.77
C ALA A 230 2.04 -6.57 8.01
N ILE A 231 0.97 -7.08 7.38
CA ILE A 231 -0.40 -6.64 7.66
C ILE A 231 -0.77 -6.93 9.13
N ALA A 232 -0.42 -8.11 9.66
CA ALA A 232 -0.65 -8.47 11.05
C ALA A 232 0.04 -7.50 12.03
N ILE A 233 1.29 -7.11 11.75
CA ILE A 233 2.03 -6.10 12.53
C ILE A 233 1.27 -4.76 12.54
N GLY A 234 0.72 -4.34 11.40
CA GLY A 234 -0.16 -3.18 11.31
C GLY A 234 -1.39 -3.27 12.23
N ILE A 235 -2.05 -4.42 12.25
CA ILE A 235 -3.25 -4.67 13.08
C ILE A 235 -2.89 -4.64 14.57
N ILE A 236 -1.77 -5.26 14.96
CA ILE A 236 -1.23 -5.16 16.31
C ILE A 236 -1.06 -3.68 16.67
N GLY A 237 -0.41 -2.89 15.81
CA GLY A 237 -0.26 -1.45 16.00
C GLY A 237 -1.58 -0.72 16.25
N ALA A 238 -2.63 -1.03 15.49
CA ALA A 238 -3.94 -0.42 15.67
C ALA A 238 -4.61 -0.82 16.99
N LEU A 239 -4.45 -2.07 17.43
CA LEU A 239 -4.93 -2.56 18.73
C LEU A 239 -4.20 -1.85 19.88
N LEU A 240 -2.88 -1.70 19.79
CA LEU A 240 -2.08 -0.97 20.78
C LEU A 240 -2.47 0.51 20.82
N ALA A 241 -2.61 1.16 19.65
CA ALA A 241 -3.03 2.56 19.56
C ALA A 241 -4.45 2.79 20.11
N LYS A 242 -5.37 1.81 19.96
CA LYS A 242 -6.68 1.87 20.61
C LYS A 242 -6.57 1.71 22.14
N ARG A 243 -5.69 0.82 22.61
CA ARG A 243 -5.50 0.56 24.05
C ARG A 243 -4.89 1.76 24.78
N TRP A 244 -3.97 2.47 24.11
CA TRP A 244 -3.30 3.67 24.60
C TRP A 244 -3.47 4.83 23.60
N PRO A 245 -4.66 5.47 23.56
CA PRO A 245 -4.96 6.52 22.60
C PRO A 245 -4.15 7.80 22.84
N VAL A 246 -3.73 8.03 24.08
CA VAL A 246 -2.90 9.17 24.48
C VAL A 246 -1.58 8.63 25.01
N LEU A 247 -0.48 9.13 24.44
CA LEU A 247 0.87 8.81 24.87
C LEU A 247 1.59 10.05 25.41
N PRO A 248 2.45 9.89 26.43
CA PRO A 248 3.35 10.95 26.87
C PRO A 248 4.17 11.52 25.70
N THR A 249 4.46 12.81 25.72
CA THR A 249 5.22 13.48 24.64
C THR A 249 6.58 12.81 24.42
N ALA A 250 7.28 12.46 25.50
CA ALA A 250 8.57 11.79 25.44
C ALA A 250 8.46 10.43 24.72
N LEU A 251 7.51 9.58 25.13
CA LEU A 251 7.29 8.28 24.48
C LEU A 251 6.90 8.43 23.01
N THR A 252 6.03 9.39 22.68
CA THR A 252 5.64 9.64 21.28
C THR A 252 6.87 10.02 20.43
N ARG A 253 7.73 10.91 20.95
CA ARG A 253 8.98 11.31 20.29
C ARG A 253 9.93 10.12 20.13
N SER A 254 10.11 9.31 21.17
CA SER A 254 10.96 8.13 21.12
C SER A 254 10.47 7.12 20.08
N LEU A 255 9.16 6.86 20.00
CA LEU A 255 8.58 5.97 18.99
C LEU A 255 8.81 6.48 17.56
N ILE A 256 8.64 7.79 17.31
CA ILE A 256 8.93 8.40 16.00
C ILE A 256 10.42 8.26 15.68
N ILE A 257 11.31 8.59 16.61
CA ILE A 257 12.76 8.57 16.40
C ILE A 257 13.25 7.14 16.16
N VAL A 258 12.94 6.21 17.07
CA VAL A 258 13.36 4.80 16.96
C VAL A 258 12.74 4.14 15.73
N GLY A 259 11.45 4.39 15.47
CA GLY A 259 10.79 3.89 14.27
C GLY A 259 11.45 4.43 12.99
N SER A 260 11.64 5.75 12.89
CA SER A 260 12.27 6.36 11.70
C SER A 260 13.72 5.90 11.51
N LEU A 261 14.50 5.81 12.60
CA LEU A 261 15.88 5.32 12.54
C LEU A 261 15.93 3.85 12.12
N GLY A 262 15.04 2.99 12.62
CA GLY A 262 15.00 1.59 12.21
C GLY A 262 14.60 1.40 10.74
N MET A 263 13.64 2.19 10.24
CA MET A 263 13.32 2.23 8.81
C MET A 263 14.51 2.67 7.97
N LEU A 264 15.19 3.76 8.36
CA LEU A 264 16.38 4.25 7.65
C LEU A 264 17.55 3.26 7.73
N ALA A 265 17.73 2.61 8.87
CA ALA A 265 18.79 1.63 9.09
C ALA A 265 18.59 0.41 8.19
N GLU A 266 17.36 -0.06 8.02
CA GLU A 266 17.05 -1.13 7.08
C GLU A 266 17.29 -0.67 5.62
N MET A 267 16.63 0.42 5.21
CA MET A 267 16.65 0.89 3.82
C MET A 267 18.04 1.33 3.32
N PHE A 268 18.88 1.87 4.21
CA PHE A 268 20.20 2.41 3.84
C PHE A 268 21.39 1.65 4.44
N GLY A 269 21.16 0.86 5.49
CA GLY A 269 22.17 0.12 6.23
C GLY A 269 22.12 -1.39 6.02
N GLY A 270 21.30 -1.91 5.09
CA GLY A 270 21.14 -3.34 4.84
C GLY A 270 22.44 -4.13 4.72
N ARG A 271 23.48 -3.59 4.06
CA ARG A 271 24.80 -4.25 3.96
C ARG A 271 25.46 -4.50 5.32
N LEU A 272 25.28 -3.59 6.27
CA LEU A 272 25.85 -3.71 7.62
C LEU A 272 24.95 -4.56 8.53
N LEU A 273 23.63 -4.47 8.36
CA LEU A 273 22.67 -5.17 9.19
C LEU A 273 22.46 -6.64 8.78
N TRP A 274 22.60 -6.96 7.49
CA TRP A 274 22.33 -8.30 6.96
C TRP A 274 23.12 -9.41 7.66
N PRO A 275 24.44 -9.29 7.91
CA PRO A 275 25.19 -10.34 8.62
C PRO A 275 24.70 -10.57 10.06
N LEU A 276 24.05 -9.58 10.68
CA LEU A 276 23.55 -9.65 12.04
C LEU A 276 22.10 -10.15 12.12
N MET A 277 21.27 -9.78 11.15
CA MET A 277 19.82 -9.98 11.21
C MET A 277 19.31 -11.04 10.23
N GLY A 278 20.01 -11.28 9.12
CA GLY A 278 19.54 -12.10 8.01
C GLY A 278 18.11 -11.72 7.60
N ASP A 279 17.26 -12.73 7.42
CA ASP A 279 15.85 -12.58 7.07
C ASP A 279 15.01 -11.80 8.10
N SER A 280 15.53 -11.57 9.30
CA SER A 280 14.84 -10.74 10.32
C SER A 280 14.90 -9.25 10.03
N ILE A 281 15.66 -8.81 9.03
CA ILE A 281 15.78 -7.39 8.69
C ILE A 281 14.43 -6.80 8.23
N LEU A 282 13.58 -7.59 7.57
CA LEU A 282 12.25 -7.15 7.14
C LEU A 282 11.28 -6.99 8.34
N LEU A 283 11.49 -7.79 9.40
CA LEU A 283 10.77 -7.63 10.66
C LEU A 283 11.15 -6.31 11.34
N LEU A 284 12.42 -5.88 11.27
CA LEU A 284 12.85 -4.55 11.73
C LEU A 284 12.08 -3.45 11.00
N LEU A 285 12.05 -3.46 9.67
CA LEU A 285 11.34 -2.45 8.87
C LEU A 285 9.86 -2.35 9.27
N THR A 286 9.19 -3.50 9.41
CA THR A 286 7.74 -3.57 9.63
C THR A 286 7.37 -3.18 11.06
N VAL A 287 8.15 -3.61 12.07
CA VAL A 287 8.00 -3.15 13.46
C VAL A 287 8.28 -1.65 13.56
N SER A 288 9.36 -1.17 12.95
CA SER A 288 9.70 0.26 12.92
C SER A 288 8.58 1.11 12.31
N THR A 289 7.97 0.64 11.22
CA THR A 289 6.79 1.26 10.60
C THR A 289 5.60 1.30 11.58
N MET A 290 5.33 0.21 12.30
CA MET A 290 4.29 0.17 13.32
C MET A 290 4.51 1.20 14.45
N LEU A 291 5.75 1.35 14.92
CA LEU A 291 6.09 2.34 15.96
C LEU A 291 5.78 3.77 15.49
N VAL A 292 6.14 4.11 14.25
CA VAL A 292 5.82 5.41 13.65
C VAL A 292 4.30 5.59 13.57
N LEU A 293 3.55 4.59 13.14
CA LEU A 293 2.08 4.67 13.02
C LEU A 293 1.37 4.88 14.37
N ILE A 294 1.79 4.16 15.42
CA ILE A 294 1.26 4.35 16.77
C ILE A 294 1.49 5.80 17.23
N ALA A 295 2.70 6.33 17.02
CA ALA A 295 3.03 7.68 17.44
C ALA A 295 2.26 8.76 16.65
N LEU A 296 2.12 8.58 15.33
CA LEU A 296 1.33 9.47 14.48
C LEU A 296 -0.17 9.44 14.84
N GLN A 297 -0.69 8.31 15.29
CA GLN A 297 -2.08 8.20 15.75
C GLN A 297 -2.28 8.85 17.12
N ALA A 298 -1.33 8.71 18.04
CA ALA A 298 -1.39 9.33 19.37
C ALA A 298 -1.22 10.86 19.32
N ARG A 299 -0.44 11.37 18.35
CA ARG A 299 -0.29 12.80 18.08
C ARG A 299 -0.39 13.09 16.58
N PRO A 300 -1.61 13.25 16.05
CA PRO A 300 -1.82 13.58 14.65
C PRO A 300 -1.09 14.88 14.29
N VAL A 301 -0.28 14.82 13.24
CA VAL A 301 0.37 15.99 12.68
C VAL A 301 -0.67 16.71 11.83
N SER A 302 -1.15 17.88 12.27
CA SER A 302 -2.23 18.60 11.58
C SER A 302 -1.79 19.13 10.21
N THR A 303 -0.62 19.78 10.14
CA THR A 303 -0.01 20.25 8.89
C THR A 303 1.50 20.36 9.01
N LEU A 304 2.25 19.61 8.19
CA LEU A 304 3.66 19.92 7.90
C LEU A 304 3.72 20.89 6.72
N ARG A 305 3.94 22.18 7.01
CA ARG A 305 4.08 23.22 5.98
C ARG A 305 5.12 22.79 4.94
N GLY A 306 4.79 22.92 3.66
CA GLY A 306 5.66 22.51 2.54
C GLY A 306 5.53 21.05 2.10
N PHE A 307 4.94 20.16 2.91
CA PHE A 307 4.80 18.73 2.56
C PHE A 307 3.41 18.34 2.05
N GLY A 308 2.56 19.32 1.72
CA GLY A 308 1.22 19.07 1.18
C GLY A 308 1.22 18.29 -0.14
N TRP A 309 2.28 18.43 -0.94
CA TRP A 309 2.49 17.64 -2.15
C TRP A 309 2.65 16.15 -1.79
N LEU A 310 3.55 15.81 -0.85
CA LEU A 310 3.82 14.42 -0.46
C LEU A 310 2.59 13.78 0.22
N ALA A 311 1.88 14.54 1.06
CA ALA A 311 0.61 14.07 1.59
C ALA A 311 -0.38 13.75 0.46
N SER A 312 -0.43 14.58 -0.61
CA SER A 312 -1.27 14.29 -1.78
C SER A 312 -0.88 13.00 -2.50
N TRP A 313 0.41 12.63 -2.54
CA TRP A 313 0.84 11.33 -3.06
C TRP A 313 0.29 10.19 -2.21
N GLY A 314 0.34 10.32 -0.88
CA GLY A 314 -0.22 9.31 0.01
C GLY A 314 -1.73 9.17 -0.09
N ARG A 315 -2.45 10.28 -0.31
CA ARG A 315 -3.90 10.26 -0.51
C ARG A 315 -4.33 9.53 -1.77
N LEU A 316 -3.51 9.64 -2.82
CA LEU A 316 -3.74 9.06 -4.14
C LEU A 316 -2.93 7.79 -4.37
N SER A 317 -2.29 7.24 -3.32
CA SER A 317 -1.25 6.24 -3.50
C SER A 317 -1.78 4.97 -4.14
N TYR A 318 -3.05 4.61 -3.92
CA TYR A 318 -3.68 3.47 -4.57
C TYR A 318 -3.80 3.66 -6.09
N GLU A 319 -4.34 4.80 -6.53
CA GLU A 319 -4.51 5.11 -7.94
C GLU A 319 -3.16 5.28 -8.65
N ILE A 320 -2.19 5.89 -7.97
CA ILE A 320 -0.81 6.01 -8.46
C ILE A 320 -0.17 4.63 -8.56
N TYR A 321 -0.30 3.77 -7.54
CA TYR A 321 0.27 2.42 -7.55
C TYR A 321 -0.23 1.59 -8.72
N LEU A 322 -1.53 1.63 -9.03
CA LEU A 322 -2.08 0.88 -10.16
C LEU A 322 -1.72 1.43 -11.54
N SER A 323 -1.40 2.72 -11.65
CA SER A 323 -1.23 3.38 -12.95
C SER A 323 0.20 3.82 -13.29
N HIS A 324 1.11 3.86 -12.32
CA HIS A 324 2.45 4.43 -12.53
C HIS A 324 3.25 3.71 -13.64
N MET A 325 3.05 2.40 -13.83
CA MET A 325 3.80 1.66 -14.83
C MET A 325 3.48 2.08 -16.28
N PHE A 326 2.29 2.60 -16.56
CA PHE A 326 1.99 3.22 -17.86
C PHE A 326 2.93 4.40 -18.15
N VAL A 327 3.19 5.23 -17.14
CA VAL A 327 4.10 6.38 -17.24
C VAL A 327 5.55 5.91 -17.31
N VAL A 328 5.94 4.97 -16.45
CA VAL A 328 7.31 4.44 -16.44
C VAL A 328 7.68 3.84 -17.79
N TYR A 329 6.81 3.01 -18.38
CA TYR A 329 7.07 2.44 -19.70
C TYR A 329 7.14 3.50 -20.79
N ALA A 330 6.21 4.45 -20.82
CA ALA A 330 6.24 5.54 -21.79
C ALA A 330 7.54 6.35 -21.67
N VAL A 331 7.93 6.75 -20.46
CA VAL A 331 9.15 7.52 -20.20
C VAL A 331 10.40 6.73 -20.60
N VAL A 332 10.51 5.46 -20.20
CA VAL A 332 11.67 4.62 -20.53
C VAL A 332 11.76 4.37 -22.04
N ARG A 333 10.62 4.21 -22.72
CA ARG A 333 10.58 4.06 -24.18
C ARG A 333 11.13 5.30 -24.88
N VAL A 334 10.68 6.49 -24.46
CA VAL A 334 11.20 7.75 -25.02
C VAL A 334 12.70 7.89 -24.73
N TYR A 335 13.13 7.66 -23.49
CA TYR A 335 14.55 7.68 -23.11
C TYR A 335 15.43 6.79 -24.00
N ARG A 336 14.97 5.57 -24.30
CA ARG A 336 15.68 4.63 -25.18
C ARG A 336 15.65 5.10 -26.64
N ALA A 337 14.51 5.58 -27.12
CA ALA A 337 14.33 6.02 -28.50
C ALA A 337 15.16 7.28 -28.83
N THR A 338 15.35 8.18 -27.86
CA THR A 338 16.17 9.39 -28.04
C THR A 338 17.67 9.13 -27.92
N GLY A 339 18.09 7.91 -27.55
CA GLY A 339 19.50 7.59 -27.29
C GLY A 339 20.11 8.46 -26.19
N SER A 340 19.29 8.89 -25.22
CA SER A 340 19.74 9.83 -24.19
C SER A 340 20.87 9.26 -23.35
N ASP A 341 21.90 10.07 -23.11
CA ASP A 341 23.03 9.70 -22.27
C ASP A 341 22.56 9.44 -20.83
N ILE A 342 22.92 8.27 -20.30
CA ILE A 342 22.61 7.83 -18.93
C ILE A 342 23.14 8.78 -17.86
N ARG A 343 24.17 9.57 -18.15
CA ARG A 343 24.67 10.64 -17.27
C ARG A 343 23.55 11.60 -16.87
N TRP A 344 22.62 11.88 -17.78
CA TRP A 344 21.45 12.74 -17.56
C TRP A 344 20.19 11.96 -17.16
N GLY A 345 20.30 10.66 -16.87
CA GLY A 345 19.19 9.77 -16.55
C GLY A 345 18.30 10.26 -15.40
N PHE A 346 18.85 10.99 -14.44
CA PHE A 346 18.10 11.56 -13.30
C PHE A 346 17.04 12.59 -13.73
N LEU A 347 17.19 13.27 -14.87
CA LEU A 347 16.20 14.22 -15.37
C LEU A 347 14.88 13.53 -15.74
N TRP A 348 14.93 12.26 -16.15
CA TRP A 348 13.74 11.47 -16.46
C TRP A 348 12.89 11.15 -15.23
N TYR A 349 13.47 11.17 -14.03
CA TYR A 349 12.73 11.05 -12.77
C TYR A 349 11.91 12.31 -12.49
N LEU A 350 12.49 13.49 -12.75
CA LEU A 350 11.82 14.78 -12.62
C LEU A 350 10.62 14.91 -13.57
N LEU A 351 10.67 14.21 -14.70
CA LEU A 351 9.54 14.08 -15.63
C LEU A 351 8.52 13.03 -15.18
N ALA A 352 8.99 11.81 -14.87
CA ALA A 352 8.11 10.68 -14.57
C ALA A 352 7.28 10.89 -13.30
N LEU A 353 7.86 11.44 -12.23
CA LEU A 353 7.16 11.60 -10.94
C LEU A 353 5.90 12.50 -11.08
N PRO A 354 5.97 13.73 -11.60
CA PRO A 354 4.78 14.55 -11.84
C PRO A 354 3.76 13.88 -12.76
N LEU A 355 4.20 13.13 -13.78
CA LEU A 355 3.30 12.42 -14.69
C LEU A 355 2.56 11.27 -13.99
N CYS A 356 3.25 10.47 -13.18
CA CYS A 356 2.62 9.42 -12.36
C CYS A 356 1.56 10.02 -11.42
N TRP A 357 1.89 11.12 -10.74
CA TRP A 357 0.93 11.79 -9.86
C TRP A 357 -0.26 12.36 -10.63
N ARG A 358 -0.04 12.99 -11.80
CA ARG A 358 -1.12 13.52 -12.64
C ARG A 358 -2.05 12.41 -13.12
N LEU A 359 -1.50 11.28 -13.58
CA LEU A 359 -2.29 10.12 -14.01
C LEU A 359 -3.08 9.54 -12.84
N GLY A 360 -2.45 9.31 -11.69
CA GLY A 360 -3.14 8.84 -10.48
C GLY A 360 -4.25 9.78 -10.03
N LYS A 361 -4.02 11.10 -10.09
CA LYS A 361 -5.05 12.12 -9.81
C LYS A 361 -6.20 12.08 -10.81
N ALA A 362 -5.92 11.84 -12.09
CA ALA A 362 -6.95 11.69 -13.12
C ALA A 362 -7.79 10.42 -12.88
N VAL A 363 -7.14 9.28 -12.66
CA VAL A 363 -7.82 8.02 -12.28
C VAL A 363 -8.68 8.21 -11.04
N ALA A 364 -8.17 8.92 -10.02
CA ALA A 364 -8.92 9.22 -8.81
C ALA A 364 -10.17 10.04 -9.09
N ARG A 365 -10.02 11.13 -9.85
CA ARG A 365 -11.09 12.09 -10.15
C ARG A 365 -12.19 11.49 -11.02
N PHE A 366 -11.83 10.72 -12.05
CA PHE A 366 -12.75 10.30 -13.10
C PHE A 366 -13.28 8.87 -12.90
N VAL A 367 -12.57 8.03 -12.17
CA VAL A 367 -12.93 6.60 -12.02
C VAL A 367 -13.12 6.26 -10.55
N SER A 368 -12.05 6.31 -9.76
CA SER A 368 -12.02 5.78 -8.39
C SER A 368 -13.08 6.41 -7.49
N ILE A 369 -13.02 7.73 -7.30
CA ILE A 369 -13.90 8.45 -6.36
C ILE A 369 -15.37 8.41 -6.81
N PRO A 370 -15.70 8.65 -8.10
CA PRO A 370 -17.09 8.53 -8.56
C PRO A 370 -17.66 7.13 -8.37
N CYS A 371 -16.93 6.08 -8.78
CA CYS A 371 -17.37 4.70 -8.64
C CYS A 371 -17.52 4.29 -7.17
N GLU A 372 -16.57 4.66 -6.32
CA GLU A 372 -16.63 4.41 -4.89
C GLU A 372 -17.87 5.06 -4.27
N ARG A 373 -18.14 6.34 -4.56
CA ARG A 373 -19.33 7.03 -4.04
C ARG A 373 -20.62 6.36 -4.51
N ALA A 374 -20.72 6.02 -5.79
CA ALA A 374 -21.90 5.38 -6.36
C ALA A 374 -22.15 3.99 -5.75
N LEU A 375 -21.11 3.17 -5.63
CA LEU A 375 -21.20 1.82 -5.06
C LEU A 375 -21.51 1.86 -3.57
N ARG A 376 -20.89 2.77 -2.79
CA ARG A 376 -21.21 2.93 -1.37
C ARG A 376 -22.66 3.33 -1.15
N ALA A 377 -23.17 4.27 -1.93
CA ALA A 377 -24.57 4.69 -1.84
C ALA A 377 -25.56 3.53 -2.09
N ARG A 378 -25.19 2.59 -2.98
CA ARG A 378 -26.00 1.41 -3.31
C ARG A 378 -25.85 0.26 -2.31
N LEU A 379 -24.62 -0.07 -1.92
CA LEU A 379 -24.31 -1.30 -1.18
C LEU A 379 -24.38 -1.14 0.34
N VAL A 380 -24.15 0.05 0.87
CA VAL A 380 -24.05 0.29 2.32
C VAL A 380 -25.34 0.91 2.89
N GLY A 381 -26.25 1.39 2.03
CA GLY A 381 -27.51 2.02 2.43
C GLY A 381 -27.32 3.37 3.15
N ARG A 382 -28.34 4.23 3.17
CA ARG A 382 -28.28 5.55 3.86
C ARG A 382 -28.15 5.45 5.39
N THR A 383 -28.44 4.30 5.98
CA THR A 383 -28.53 4.08 7.43
C THR A 383 -27.23 3.67 8.13
N ALA A 384 -26.18 3.32 7.38
CA ALA A 384 -24.84 3.03 7.94
C ALA A 384 -23.92 4.26 7.95
N ALA A 385 -24.49 5.45 7.74
CA ALA A 385 -23.84 6.71 8.04
C ALA A 385 -23.74 6.85 9.56
N PHE A 386 -22.50 6.98 10.03
CA PHE A 386 -22.10 7.34 11.39
C PHE A 386 -23.19 8.10 12.17
N ASP A 387 -23.72 7.51 13.25
CA ASP A 387 -24.58 8.23 14.20
C ASP A 387 -23.69 9.10 15.09
N PRO A 388 -23.70 10.44 14.93
CA PRO A 388 -22.88 11.32 15.75
C PRO A 388 -23.32 11.31 17.22
N ARG A 389 -24.52 10.78 17.54
CA ARG A 389 -25.04 10.71 18.91
C ARG A 389 -24.37 9.65 19.78
N MET A 390 -23.59 8.73 19.21
CA MET A 390 -22.79 7.78 19.99
C MET A 390 -21.47 8.37 20.53
N ALA A 391 -21.08 9.58 20.11
CA ALA A 391 -19.87 10.25 20.59
C ALA A 391 -20.10 11.13 21.84
N SER A 392 -21.36 11.38 22.23
CA SER A 392 -21.70 12.23 23.38
C SER A 392 -22.11 11.44 24.64
N SER A 393 -21.89 10.13 24.67
CA SER A 393 -22.15 9.31 25.87
C SER A 393 -21.03 8.31 26.11
N ARG A 394 -19.87 8.79 26.57
CA ARG A 394 -18.97 8.19 27.59
C ARG A 394 -17.59 8.81 27.56
#